data_AF-A0A4U1IY64-F1
#
_entry.id   AF-A0A4U1IY64-F1
#
_cell.length_a   1.000
_cell.length_b   1.000
_cell.length_c   1.000
_cell.angle_alpha   90.00
_cell.angle_beta   90.00
_cell.angle_gamma   90.00
#
_symmetry.space_group_name_H-M   'P 1'
#
loop_
_entity.id
_entity.type
_entity.pdbx_description
1 polymer ?
#
loop_
_entity_poly.entity_id
_entity_poly.type
_entity_poly.pdbx_seq_one_letter_code
_entity_poly.pdbx_strand_id
1 'polypeptide(L)'
;MQARRASGETPPDDGAPSGMVAFVAGGACPPGWVTVYDVAGRVVVGAMEPAYVGLEVGTPFTDREERMHEHAYAGEVTLVAKNIAAANGGNHNGAAAGTYPLAGTTMKVASGLPFLQIAGCVKP
;
A
#
# COMPACT_ATOMS: atom_id res chain seq x y z
N MET A 1 -22.43 17.60 26.53
CA MET A 1 -21.05 18.11 26.54
C MET A 1 -20.85 18.95 25.30
N GLN A 2 -20.56 20.25 25.45
CA GLN A 2 -20.24 21.12 24.31
C GLN A 2 -18.77 20.93 23.92
N ALA A 3 -18.50 20.66 22.65
CA ALA A 3 -17.15 20.68 22.12
C ALA A 3 -16.63 22.14 22.18
N ARG A 4 -15.62 22.37 23.02
CA ARG A 4 -14.88 23.64 22.99
C ARG A 4 -14.12 23.70 21.67
N ARG A 5 -14.25 24.80 20.94
CA ARG A 5 -13.37 25.10 19.79
C ARG A 5 -11.96 25.37 20.33
N ALA A 6 -10.93 25.04 19.56
CA ALA A 6 -9.57 25.41 19.88
C ALA A 6 -9.47 26.95 19.95
N SER A 7 -9.37 27.49 21.16
CA SER A 7 -9.05 28.90 21.38
C SER A 7 -7.59 29.09 20.96
N GLY A 8 -7.30 30.05 20.08
CA GLY A 8 -5.93 30.31 19.58
C GLY A 8 -4.94 30.83 20.63
N GLU A 9 -5.24 30.73 21.92
CA GLU A 9 -4.30 30.96 23.00
C GLU A 9 -3.26 29.85 23.03
N THR A 10 -1.99 30.21 23.16
CA THR A 10 -0.92 29.24 23.43
C THR A 10 -1.19 28.64 24.79
N PRO A 11 -1.56 27.35 24.87
CA PRO A 11 -1.78 26.72 26.15
C PRO A 11 -0.45 26.63 26.92
N PRO A 12 -0.50 26.52 28.27
CA PRO A 12 0.69 26.43 29.10
C PRO A 12 1.50 25.13 28.90
N ASP A 13 0.92 24.17 28.18
CA ASP A 13 1.54 22.95 27.68
C ASP A 13 1.66 22.99 26.14
N ASP A 14 1.97 21.85 25.53
CA ASP A 14 2.05 21.73 24.06
C ASP A 14 0.69 21.85 23.34
N GLY A 15 -0.41 22.00 24.08
CA GLY A 15 -1.77 22.17 23.53
C GLY A 15 -2.36 20.93 22.89
N ALA A 16 -1.69 19.80 23.02
CA ALA A 16 -2.13 18.53 22.51
C ALA A 16 -3.19 17.91 23.44
N PRO A 17 -4.39 17.56 22.93
CA PRO A 17 -5.33 16.80 23.72
C PRO A 17 -4.80 15.38 23.98
N SER A 18 -5.15 14.79 25.12
CA SER A 18 -4.91 13.37 25.42
C SER A 18 -5.50 12.49 24.31
N GLY A 19 -4.75 11.46 23.92
CA GLY A 19 -5.06 10.57 22.81
C GLY A 19 -4.66 11.10 21.42
N MET A 20 -4.12 12.33 21.31
CA MET A 20 -3.60 12.81 20.04
C MET A 20 -2.40 11.96 19.61
N VAL A 21 -2.44 11.43 18.38
CA VAL A 21 -1.32 10.74 17.74
C VAL A 21 -0.67 11.66 16.73
N ALA A 22 0.66 11.76 16.76
CA ALA A 22 1.45 12.57 15.85
C ALA A 22 2.71 11.81 15.39
N PHE A 23 3.13 12.09 14.16
CA PHE A 23 4.42 11.63 13.62
C PHE A 23 5.40 12.78 13.71
N VAL A 24 6.46 12.60 14.49
CA VAL A 24 7.46 13.63 14.80
C VAL A 24 8.78 13.30 14.12
N ALA A 25 9.43 14.34 13.59
CA ALA A 25 10.76 14.23 13.01
C ALA A 25 11.79 13.83 14.08
N GLY A 26 12.80 13.07 13.68
CA GLY A 26 13.90 12.65 14.57
C GLY A 26 13.67 11.33 15.33
N GLY A 27 12.49 10.71 15.20
CA GLY A 27 12.24 9.35 15.68
C GLY A 27 12.15 9.19 17.21
N ALA A 28 12.15 10.29 17.96
CA ALA A 28 11.95 10.32 19.40
C ALA A 28 10.74 11.18 19.75
N CYS A 29 9.95 10.73 20.72
CA CYS A 29 8.81 11.50 21.18
C CYS A 29 9.26 12.74 21.97
N PRO A 30 8.62 13.90 21.76
CA PRO A 30 8.92 15.10 22.53
C PRO A 30 8.58 14.89 24.02
N PRO A 31 9.13 15.72 24.94
CA PRO A 31 8.78 15.65 26.36
C PRO A 31 7.27 15.67 26.58
N GLY A 32 6.77 14.78 27.45
CA GLY A 32 5.33 14.65 27.73
C GLY A 32 4.54 13.78 26.74
N TRP A 33 5.21 13.18 25.75
CA TRP A 33 4.65 12.20 24.81
C TRP A 33 5.32 10.84 24.99
N VAL A 34 4.64 9.79 24.54
CA VAL A 34 5.16 8.40 24.55
C VAL A 34 5.01 7.76 23.18
N THR A 35 5.84 6.76 22.88
CA THR A 35 5.73 6.01 21.62
C THR A 35 4.40 5.27 21.55
N VAL A 36 3.69 5.39 20.42
CA VAL A 36 2.52 4.55 20.11
C VAL A 36 2.93 3.41 19.19
N TYR A 37 2.73 2.17 19.64
CA TYR A 37 3.13 0.98 18.89
C TYR A 37 2.03 0.46 17.95
N ASP A 38 0.76 0.82 18.20
CA ASP A 38 -0.40 0.37 17.41
C ASP A 38 -0.34 0.83 15.94
N VAL A 39 0.46 1.86 15.63
CA VAL A 39 0.66 2.36 14.26
C VAL A 39 1.94 1.84 13.59
N ALA A 40 2.77 1.08 14.31
CA ALA A 40 4.06 0.62 13.81
C ALA A 40 3.88 -0.34 12.63
N GLY A 41 4.49 0.00 11.48
CA GLY A 41 4.36 -0.81 10.27
C GLY A 41 2.96 -0.79 9.66
N ARG A 42 2.11 0.17 10.01
CA ARG A 42 0.75 0.30 9.50
C ARG A 42 0.53 1.64 8.80
N VAL A 43 -0.43 1.63 7.88
CA VAL A 43 -0.98 2.87 7.30
C VAL A 43 -2.17 3.28 8.15
N VAL A 44 -2.13 4.49 8.71
CA VAL A 44 -3.24 5.04 9.50
C VAL A 44 -4.33 5.55 8.56
N VAL A 45 -5.56 5.12 8.79
CA VAL A 45 -6.75 5.54 8.04
C VAL A 45 -7.72 6.21 8.99
N GLY A 46 -8.38 7.28 8.54
CA GLY A 46 -9.41 7.95 9.33
C GLY A 46 -10.62 7.03 9.57
N ALA A 47 -11.02 6.88 10.84
CA ALA A 47 -12.24 6.17 11.20
C ALA A 47 -13.46 7.07 10.99
N MET A 48 -14.48 6.56 10.28
CA MET A 48 -15.74 7.29 10.06
C MET A 48 -16.76 7.09 11.19
N GLU A 49 -16.57 6.06 12.02
CA GLU A 49 -17.40 5.77 13.19
C GLU A 49 -16.50 5.48 14.41
N PRO A 50 -16.91 5.87 15.62
CA PRO A 50 -16.12 5.63 16.83
C PRO A 50 -15.77 4.16 17.07
N ALA A 51 -16.65 3.23 16.66
CA ALA A 51 -16.45 1.80 16.82
C ALA A 51 -15.27 1.23 16.02
N TYR A 52 -14.78 1.96 15.02
CA TYR A 52 -13.65 1.54 14.17
C TYR A 52 -12.32 2.14 14.60
N VAL A 53 -12.29 3.01 15.62
CA VAL A 53 -11.03 3.55 16.14
C VAL A 53 -10.20 2.42 16.74
N GLY A 54 -8.95 2.29 16.30
CA GLY A 54 -8.04 1.23 16.74
C GLY A 54 -8.28 -0.13 16.09
N LEU A 55 -9.23 -0.26 15.17
CA LEU A 55 -9.40 -1.49 14.41
C LEU A 55 -8.19 -1.71 13.49
N GLU A 56 -7.53 -2.85 13.67
CA GLU A 56 -6.41 -3.25 12.84
C GLU A 56 -6.86 -4.20 11.72
N VAL A 57 -6.38 -3.96 10.50
CA VAL A 57 -6.62 -4.82 9.34
C VAL A 57 -5.29 -5.31 8.78
N GLY A 58 -5.17 -6.63 8.60
CA GLY A 58 -3.99 -7.27 8.04
C GLY A 58 -2.76 -7.25 8.96
N THR A 59 -1.65 -7.75 8.42
CA THR A 59 -0.37 -7.86 9.12
C THR A 59 0.44 -6.57 8.97
N PRO A 60 1.01 -6.00 10.05
CA PRO A 60 1.89 -4.85 9.95
C PRO A 60 3.21 -5.21 9.24
N PHE A 61 3.85 -4.22 8.63
CA PHE A 61 5.22 -4.35 8.11
C PHE A 61 6.22 -4.36 9.27
N THR A 62 7.26 -5.18 9.16
CA THR A 62 8.44 -5.13 10.01
C THR A 62 9.34 -3.94 9.63
N ASP A 63 10.35 -3.66 10.46
CA ASP A 63 11.31 -2.58 10.19
C ASP A 63 12.00 -2.80 8.84
N ARG A 64 11.93 -1.79 7.98
CA ARG A 64 12.48 -1.76 6.63
C ARG A 64 12.02 -2.94 5.75
N GLU A 65 10.84 -3.49 6.03
CA GLU A 65 10.27 -4.57 5.24
C GLU A 65 9.83 -4.08 3.87
N GLU A 66 10.32 -4.75 2.83
CA GLU A 66 9.78 -4.61 1.49
C GLU A 66 9.05 -5.91 1.11
N ARG A 67 7.73 -5.82 0.93
CA ARG A 67 6.92 -6.98 0.54
C ARG A 67 7.09 -7.28 -0.93
N MET A 68 7.31 -8.57 -1.20
CA MET A 68 7.29 -9.10 -2.55
C MET A 68 5.86 -9.06 -3.10
N HIS A 69 5.71 -8.60 -4.33
CA HIS A 69 4.43 -8.49 -5.04
C HIS A 69 4.54 -9.08 -6.45
N GLU A 70 3.39 -9.42 -7.03
CA GLU A 70 3.23 -9.95 -8.38
C GLU A 70 1.92 -9.44 -8.97
N HIS A 71 1.82 -9.42 -10.30
CA HIS A 71 0.64 -8.97 -11.01
C HIS A 71 0.11 -10.08 -11.91
N ALA A 72 -1.20 -10.29 -11.87
CA ALA A 72 -1.89 -11.05 -12.92
C ALA A 72 -1.94 -10.19 -14.20
N TYR A 73 -1.67 -10.80 -15.34
CA TYR A 73 -1.84 -10.17 -16.65
C TYR A 73 -2.69 -11.08 -17.54
N ALA A 74 -3.45 -10.44 -18.43
CA ALA A 74 -4.21 -11.09 -19.47
C ALA A 74 -4.21 -10.21 -20.73
N GLY A 75 -4.26 -10.85 -21.89
CA GLY A 75 -4.30 -10.17 -23.18
C GLY A 75 -4.53 -11.17 -24.30
N GLU A 76 -4.36 -10.72 -25.53
CA GLU A 76 -4.51 -11.55 -26.71
C GLU A 76 -3.43 -11.20 -27.75
N VAL A 77 -2.96 -12.21 -28.48
CA VAL A 77 -2.12 -12.04 -29.67
C VAL A 77 -2.94 -12.43 -30.89
N THR A 78 -3.12 -11.50 -31.83
CA THR A 78 -3.73 -11.81 -33.13
C THR A 78 -2.65 -12.16 -34.13
N LEU A 79 -2.67 -13.40 -34.59
CA LEU A 79 -1.85 -13.86 -35.72
C LEU A 79 -2.62 -13.65 -37.02
N VAL A 80 -2.09 -12.80 -37.89
CA VAL A 80 -2.64 -12.61 -39.23
C VAL A 80 -2.19 -13.76 -40.15
N ALA A 81 -3.04 -14.13 -41.10
CA ALA A 81 -2.68 -15.15 -42.09
C ALA A 81 -1.42 -14.74 -42.89
N LYS A 82 -0.45 -15.65 -42.98
CA LYS A 82 0.71 -15.52 -43.87
C LYS A 82 0.75 -16.75 -44.78
N ASN A 83 0.65 -16.51 -46.08
CA ASN A 83 0.67 -17.57 -47.08
C ASN A 83 2.09 -17.69 -47.66
N ILE A 84 2.67 -18.89 -47.65
CA ILE A 84 3.89 -19.21 -48.40
C ILE A 84 3.47 -19.93 -49.67
N ALA A 85 3.87 -19.41 -50.83
CA ALA A 85 3.67 -20.09 -52.11
C ALA A 85 4.64 -21.28 -52.22
N ALA A 86 4.23 -22.43 -51.69
CA ALA A 86 4.88 -23.73 -51.85
C ALA A 86 3.82 -24.77 -52.24
N ALA A 87 4.23 -25.93 -52.74
CA ALA A 87 3.31 -27.03 -53.00
C ALA A 87 2.49 -27.33 -51.73
N ASN A 88 1.16 -27.22 -51.81
CA ASN A 88 0.21 -27.43 -50.71
C ASN A 88 0.54 -28.72 -49.93
N GLY A 89 1.27 -28.59 -48.82
CA GLY A 89 1.52 -29.67 -47.87
C GLY A 89 0.47 -29.67 -46.76
N GLY A 90 0.19 -30.83 -46.15
CA GLY A 90 -0.91 -31.01 -45.19
C GLY A 90 -0.69 -30.46 -43.76
N ASN A 91 0.43 -29.80 -43.48
CA ASN A 91 0.71 -29.28 -42.14
C ASN A 91 0.17 -27.86 -41.98
N HIS A 92 -0.97 -27.75 -41.27
CA HIS A 92 -1.61 -26.48 -40.93
C HIS A 92 -1.32 -26.02 -39.49
N ASN A 93 -0.41 -26.69 -38.78
CA ASN A 93 -0.20 -26.51 -37.34
C ASN A 93 0.83 -25.43 -36.97
N GLY A 94 1.57 -24.89 -37.95
CA GLY A 94 2.52 -23.79 -37.72
C GLY A 94 1.86 -22.43 -37.85
N ALA A 95 1.65 -21.72 -36.74
CA ALA A 95 1.15 -20.34 -36.68
C ALA A 95 -0.18 -20.11 -37.44
N ALA A 96 -1.21 -20.89 -37.11
CA ALA A 96 -2.55 -20.67 -37.65
C ALA A 96 -3.03 -19.24 -37.37
N ALA A 97 -3.75 -18.65 -38.33
CA ALA A 97 -4.33 -17.33 -38.15
C ALA A 97 -5.44 -17.39 -37.09
N GLY A 98 -5.48 -16.40 -36.21
CA GLY A 98 -6.45 -16.37 -35.12
C GLY A 98 -6.02 -15.46 -33.98
N THR A 99 -6.93 -15.28 -33.02
CA THR A 99 -6.66 -14.57 -31.78
C THR A 99 -6.39 -15.60 -30.68
N TYR A 100 -5.23 -15.50 -30.07
CA TYR A 100 -4.76 -16.42 -29.03
C TYR A 100 -4.74 -15.69 -27.69
N PRO A 101 -5.49 -16.17 -26.67
CA PRO A 101 -5.42 -15.59 -25.35
C PRO A 101 -4.06 -15.86 -24.72
N LEU A 102 -3.55 -14.87 -24.01
CA LEU A 102 -2.37 -14.98 -23.15
C LEU A 102 -2.76 -14.55 -21.74
N ALA A 103 -2.39 -15.33 -20.75
CA ALA A 103 -2.61 -14.97 -19.36
C ALA A 103 -1.53 -15.59 -18.49
N GLY A 104 -1.25 -14.97 -17.36
CA GLY A 104 -0.29 -15.47 -16.39
C GLY A 104 -0.08 -14.51 -15.24
N THR A 105 0.96 -14.78 -14.46
CA THR A 105 1.38 -13.95 -13.34
C THR A 105 2.84 -13.57 -13.54
N THR A 106 3.20 -12.33 -13.20
CA THR A 106 4.61 -11.90 -13.20
C THR A 106 5.40 -12.67 -12.15
N MET A 107 6.73 -12.63 -12.23
CA MET A 107 7.56 -13.12 -11.13
C MET A 107 7.32 -12.28 -9.87
N LYS A 108 7.40 -12.94 -8.71
CA LYS A 108 7.31 -12.31 -7.40
C LYS A 108 8.58 -11.55 -7.08
N VAL A 109 8.49 -10.22 -7.03
CA VAL A 109 9.64 -9.33 -6.80
C VAL A 109 9.30 -8.18 -5.86
N ALA A 110 10.32 -7.56 -5.29
CA ALA A 110 10.17 -6.35 -4.51
C ALA A 110 9.87 -5.17 -5.45
N SER A 111 9.21 -4.13 -4.94
CA SER A 111 8.80 -2.96 -5.74
C SER A 111 9.95 -2.04 -6.14
N GLY A 112 11.03 -2.03 -5.37
CA GLY A 112 12.09 -1.03 -5.41
C GLY A 112 11.61 0.39 -5.08
N LEU A 113 10.37 0.57 -4.59
CA LEU A 113 9.83 1.88 -4.30
C LEU A 113 10.40 2.42 -2.98
N PRO A 114 10.82 3.69 -2.93
CA PRO A 114 11.28 4.30 -1.70
C PRO A 114 10.10 4.43 -0.71
N PHE A 115 10.35 4.12 0.55
CA PHE A 115 9.37 4.29 1.63
C PHE A 115 10.04 4.90 2.86
N LEU A 116 9.20 5.50 3.71
CA LEU A 116 9.60 6.03 5.00
C LEU A 116 8.75 5.39 6.09
N GLN A 117 9.41 4.84 7.10
CA GLN A 117 8.77 4.43 8.34
C GLN A 117 9.09 5.46 9.42
N ILE A 118 8.06 6.06 10.00
CA ILE A 118 8.17 7.09 11.04
C ILE A 118 7.55 6.55 12.32
N ALA A 119 8.26 6.67 13.44
CA ALA A 119 7.70 6.35 14.74
C ALA A 119 6.54 7.30 15.08
N GLY A 120 5.44 6.74 15.56
CA GLY A 120 4.31 7.51 16.08
C GLY A 120 4.50 7.82 17.57
N CYS A 121 4.01 8.99 17.98
CA CYS A 121 3.92 9.39 19.38
C CYS A 121 2.47 9.69 19.74
N VAL A 122 2.09 9.37 20.97
CA VAL A 122 0.78 9.68 21.54
C VAL A 122 0.92 10.56 22.77
N LYS A 123 0.02 11.53 22.91
CA LYS A 123 -0.16 12.32 24.13
C LYS A 123 -0.96 11.47 25.12
N PRO A 124 -0.38 11.06 26.26
CA PRO A 124 -1.11 10.32 27.29
C PRO A 124 -2.36 11.06 27.79
#